data_AF-A0A2E5EHM9-F1
#
_entry.id   AF-A0A2E5EHM9-F1
#
_cell.length_a   1.000
_cell.length_b   1.000
_cell.length_c   1.000
_cell.angle_alpha   90.00
_cell.angle_beta   90.00
_cell.angle_gamma   90.00
#
_symmetry.space_group_name_H-M   'P 1'
#
loop_
_entity.id
_entity.type
_entity.pdbx_description
1 polymer ?
#
loop_
_entity_poly.entity_id
_entity_poly.type
_entity_poly.pdbx_seq_one_letter_code
_entity_poly.pdbx_strand_id
1 'polypeptide(L)'
;MNYTSYKDLPPLAGLTDFEGASKPGLSVAECVRRHKRYHYAFKRLHEIFTARLIAEPIYELKMAFSLHSHYCAEHAAALRARVGEMREPPLGLDATPHAALELLFDEIRNAPDTASLLLGLYEVALPALKQALEQHSSDTNPLVDAPSNRILKFARLEIDEMFTYGTIAIGQLVDSSDREVHQEWLALLNNALASAGNLNGTAPESADELTRLHSAKSNYDSKPARDDRFPDPYNMGVNAEVFLYDEAMPVKAKTLMMYYKRLREIDVPEMMASIIVETPGKPWNYYVDMTRQLWDEARHAMMGEVGFVNAGVDWPRHVMINFTWSLALNEQLTPMERHAVLYFIEQGLMPKTGKRYEWEVGKESGDPLSALFQDYDWADEVLHARIGRDWYVPNFDDSKQSIKYGDECWSKVLLNWSAWKENGHTEHRNWWPDCYRDACKTWKVEPDEKVLAFSETYEQVRADLKDLSASG
;
A
#
# COMPACT_ATOMS: atom_id res chain seq x y z
N MET A 1 -17.52 -47.26 10.07
CA MET A 1 -16.26 -47.64 10.75
C MET A 1 -16.54 -47.65 12.25
N ASN A 2 -16.13 -48.68 13.00
CA ASN A 2 -16.35 -48.78 14.46
C ASN A 2 -15.08 -48.37 15.24
N TYR A 3 -14.48 -47.22 14.89
CA TYR A 3 -13.40 -46.64 15.68
C TYR A 3 -13.97 -45.58 16.62
N THR A 4 -13.66 -45.67 17.91
CA THR A 4 -13.99 -44.65 18.91
C THR A 4 -12.69 -44.14 19.51
N SER A 5 -12.52 -42.82 19.55
CA SER A 5 -11.36 -42.20 20.18
C SER A 5 -11.39 -42.39 21.69
N TYR A 6 -10.23 -42.22 22.35
CA TYR A 6 -10.14 -42.34 23.80
C TYR A 6 -11.03 -41.29 24.49
N LYS A 7 -12.03 -41.74 25.24
CA LYS A 7 -13.01 -40.89 25.95
C LYS A 7 -13.71 -39.87 25.04
N ASP A 8 -13.98 -40.26 23.79
CA ASP A 8 -14.67 -39.41 22.80
C ASP A 8 -13.96 -38.07 22.53
N LEU A 9 -12.65 -37.98 22.77
CA LEU A 9 -11.87 -36.81 22.38
C LEU A 9 -11.91 -36.63 20.85
N PRO A 10 -11.93 -35.39 20.33
CA PRO A 10 -11.84 -35.16 18.89
C PRO A 10 -10.61 -35.88 18.31
N PRO A 11 -10.79 -36.88 17.42
CA PRO A 11 -9.65 -37.58 16.84
C PRO A 11 -8.88 -36.65 15.88
N LEU A 12 -7.68 -37.08 15.46
CA LEU A 12 -6.89 -36.40 14.43
C LEU A 12 -6.68 -34.89 14.71
N ALA A 13 -6.46 -34.56 15.99
CA ALA A 13 -6.28 -33.19 16.48
C ALA A 13 -7.43 -32.23 16.15
N GLY A 14 -8.63 -32.74 15.86
CA GLY A 14 -9.79 -31.94 15.47
C GLY A 14 -9.70 -31.36 14.05
N LEU A 15 -8.74 -31.82 13.23
CA LEU A 15 -8.63 -31.40 11.83
C LEU A 15 -9.78 -31.95 10.97
N THR A 16 -10.17 -33.20 11.24
CA THR A 16 -11.24 -33.92 10.56
C THR A 16 -11.60 -35.19 11.36
N ASP A 17 -12.61 -35.92 10.91
CA ASP A 17 -12.92 -37.27 11.40
C ASP A 17 -12.22 -38.35 10.53
N PHE A 18 -12.35 -39.63 10.93
CA PHE A 18 -11.75 -40.73 10.17
C PHE A 18 -12.37 -40.93 8.79
N GLU A 19 -13.61 -40.51 8.58
CA GLU A 19 -14.25 -40.57 7.27
C GLU A 19 -13.60 -39.56 6.32
N GLY A 20 -13.46 -38.31 6.75
CA GLY A 20 -12.77 -37.24 6.03
C GLY A 20 -11.30 -37.54 5.77
N ALA A 21 -10.57 -38.09 6.75
CA ALA A 21 -9.18 -38.49 6.57
C ALA A 21 -9.00 -39.71 5.65
N SER A 22 -10.03 -40.54 5.49
CA SER A 22 -10.00 -41.71 4.59
C SER A 22 -10.33 -41.37 3.14
N LYS A 23 -10.79 -40.15 2.85
CA LYS A 23 -11.04 -39.71 1.47
C LYS A 23 -9.70 -39.58 0.72
N PRO A 24 -9.61 -40.06 -0.54
CA PRO A 24 -8.52 -39.68 -1.42
C PRO A 24 -8.44 -38.14 -1.52
N GLY A 25 -7.25 -37.62 -1.78
CA GLY A 25 -7.04 -36.20 -1.99
C GLY A 25 -6.01 -35.95 -3.08
N LEU A 26 -5.58 -34.70 -3.18
CA LEU A 26 -4.58 -34.28 -4.15
C LEU A 26 -3.21 -34.95 -3.87
N SER A 27 -2.52 -35.31 -4.95
CA SER A 27 -1.11 -35.70 -4.86
C SER A 27 -0.24 -34.48 -4.56
N VAL A 28 1.00 -34.69 -4.08
CA VAL A 28 1.95 -33.59 -3.87
C VAL A 28 2.16 -32.78 -5.16
N ALA A 29 2.30 -33.44 -6.31
CA ALA A 29 2.49 -32.78 -7.61
C ALA A 29 1.28 -31.91 -7.98
N GLU A 30 0.06 -32.40 -7.73
CA GLU A 30 -1.16 -31.64 -8.01
C GLU A 30 -1.33 -30.45 -7.05
N CYS A 31 -1.01 -30.63 -5.75
CA CYS A 31 -0.97 -29.51 -4.81
C CYS A 31 0.04 -28.45 -5.25
N VAL A 32 1.27 -28.84 -5.63
CA VAL A 32 2.29 -27.89 -6.07
C VAL A 32 1.87 -27.17 -7.35
N ARG A 33 1.29 -27.88 -8.33
CA ARG A 33 0.76 -27.26 -9.56
C ARG A 33 -0.27 -26.18 -9.26
N ARG A 34 -1.21 -26.44 -8.34
CA ARG A 34 -2.21 -25.46 -7.89
C ARG A 34 -1.59 -24.32 -7.09
N HIS A 35 -0.69 -24.60 -6.14
CA HIS A 35 0.00 -23.58 -5.36
C HIS A 35 0.83 -22.62 -6.21
N LYS A 36 1.47 -23.11 -7.28
CA LYS A 36 2.18 -22.26 -8.25
C LYS A 36 1.26 -21.25 -8.91
N ARG A 37 0.04 -21.66 -9.26
CA ARG A 37 -0.99 -20.76 -9.81
C ARG A 37 -1.51 -19.76 -8.77
N TYR A 38 -1.69 -20.17 -7.52
CA TYR A 38 -2.10 -19.26 -6.43
C TYR A 38 -1.01 -18.24 -6.12
N HIS A 39 0.24 -18.69 -6.01
CA HIS A 39 1.42 -17.84 -5.85
C HIS A 39 1.50 -16.82 -6.98
N TYR A 40 1.35 -17.28 -8.22
CA TYR A 40 1.34 -16.41 -9.39
C TYR A 40 0.23 -15.37 -9.31
N ALA A 41 -1.00 -15.76 -8.96
CA ALA A 41 -2.12 -14.84 -8.81
C ALA A 41 -1.88 -13.77 -7.73
N PHE A 42 -1.42 -14.17 -6.53
CA PHE A 42 -1.08 -13.21 -5.47
C PHE A 42 0.05 -12.27 -5.89
N LYS A 43 1.12 -12.79 -6.51
CA LYS A 43 2.20 -11.98 -7.06
C LYS A 43 1.68 -10.96 -8.08
N ARG A 44 0.84 -11.39 -9.01
CA ARG A 44 0.28 -10.50 -10.05
C ARG A 44 -0.69 -9.46 -9.49
N LEU A 45 -1.50 -9.82 -8.50
CA LEU A 45 -2.35 -8.87 -7.78
C LEU A 45 -1.52 -7.83 -7.03
N HIS A 46 -0.47 -8.24 -6.33
CA HIS A 46 0.50 -7.32 -5.70
C HIS A 46 1.08 -6.32 -6.72
N GLU A 47 1.55 -6.82 -7.86
CA GLU A 47 2.09 -5.99 -8.95
C GLU A 47 1.05 -5.02 -9.52
N ILE A 48 -0.22 -5.42 -9.63
CA ILE A 48 -1.31 -4.53 -10.08
C ILE A 48 -1.59 -3.45 -9.04
N PHE A 49 -1.82 -3.83 -7.78
CA PHE A 49 -2.14 -2.87 -6.71
C PHE A 49 -1.04 -1.81 -6.56
N THR A 50 0.22 -2.22 -6.57
CA THR A 50 1.36 -1.29 -6.50
C THR A 50 1.50 -0.44 -7.77
N ALA A 51 1.33 -0.99 -8.97
CA ALA A 51 1.43 -0.22 -10.21
C ALA A 51 0.31 0.80 -10.41
N ARG A 52 -0.87 0.57 -9.81
CA ARG A 52 -2.04 1.45 -9.96
C ARG A 52 -2.20 2.46 -8.83
N LEU A 53 -1.52 2.27 -7.70
CA LEU A 53 -1.64 3.12 -6.51
C LEU A 53 -1.32 4.59 -6.79
N ILE A 54 -0.29 4.88 -7.58
CA ILE A 54 0.24 6.23 -7.75
C ILE A 54 -0.75 7.12 -8.52
N ALA A 55 -1.20 6.67 -9.68
CA ALA A 55 -2.07 7.44 -10.56
C ALA A 55 -3.58 7.32 -10.23
N GLU A 56 -3.98 6.45 -9.29
CA GLU A 56 -5.36 6.37 -8.81
C GLU A 56 -5.72 7.64 -8.03
N PRO A 57 -6.68 8.49 -8.44
CA PRO A 57 -7.00 9.71 -7.71
C PRO A 57 -7.75 9.48 -6.39
N ILE A 58 -8.56 8.42 -6.28
CA ILE A 58 -9.46 8.22 -5.14
C ILE A 58 -8.68 7.76 -3.91
N TYR A 59 -8.71 8.57 -2.85
CA TYR A 59 -7.94 8.31 -1.61
C TYR A 59 -8.24 6.93 -1.00
N GLU A 60 -9.52 6.55 -0.83
CA GLU A 60 -9.85 5.25 -0.23
C GLU A 60 -9.35 4.09 -1.08
N LEU A 61 -9.37 4.21 -2.41
CA LEU A 61 -8.82 3.19 -3.29
C LEU A 61 -7.31 3.08 -3.16
N LYS A 62 -6.57 4.20 -3.05
CA LYS A 62 -5.12 4.18 -2.77
C LYS A 62 -4.81 3.45 -1.46
N MET A 63 -5.56 3.77 -0.40
CA MET A 63 -5.37 3.15 0.92
C MET A 63 -5.68 1.66 0.87
N ALA A 64 -6.77 1.27 0.19
CA ALA A 64 -7.13 -0.12 0.00
C ALA A 64 -6.10 -0.89 -0.86
N PHE A 65 -5.60 -0.30 -1.94
CA PHE A 65 -4.56 -0.93 -2.78
C PHE A 65 -3.27 -1.15 -1.98
N SER A 66 -2.92 -0.23 -1.08
CA SER A 66 -1.80 -0.40 -0.15
C SER A 66 -1.99 -1.65 0.73
N LEU A 67 -3.14 -1.78 1.41
CA LEU A 67 -3.46 -2.95 2.25
C LEU A 67 -3.50 -4.25 1.44
N HIS A 68 -4.20 -4.23 0.32
CA HIS A 68 -4.39 -5.40 -0.53
C HIS A 68 -3.07 -5.89 -1.13
N SER A 69 -2.15 -4.97 -1.46
CA SER A 69 -0.81 -5.33 -1.88
C SER A 69 -0.02 -6.01 -0.76
N HIS A 70 -0.15 -5.55 0.50
CA HIS A 70 0.49 -6.15 1.66
C HIS A 70 0.03 -7.60 1.88
N TYR A 71 -1.29 -7.85 1.89
CA TYR A 71 -1.86 -9.21 1.97
C TYR A 71 -1.33 -10.11 0.85
N CYS A 72 -1.34 -9.60 -0.40
CA CYS A 72 -0.84 -10.36 -1.54
C CYS A 72 0.65 -10.72 -1.42
N ALA A 73 1.48 -9.81 -0.94
CA ALA A 73 2.91 -10.04 -0.76
C ALA A 73 3.19 -11.16 0.25
N GLU A 74 2.49 -11.15 1.40
CA GLU A 74 2.64 -12.16 2.45
C GLU A 74 2.11 -13.54 2.02
N HIS A 75 0.96 -13.60 1.36
CA HIS A 75 0.40 -14.87 0.89
C HIS A 75 1.23 -15.50 -0.23
N ALA A 76 1.77 -14.69 -1.15
CA ALA A 76 2.74 -15.17 -2.12
C ALA A 76 3.99 -15.74 -1.42
N ALA A 77 4.51 -15.08 -0.37
CA ALA A 77 5.64 -15.57 0.39
C ALA A 77 5.34 -16.91 1.10
N ALA A 78 4.16 -17.01 1.73
CA ALA A 78 3.73 -18.23 2.41
C ALA A 78 3.57 -19.41 1.45
N LEU A 79 2.99 -19.18 0.27
CA LEU A 79 2.88 -20.20 -0.78
C LEU A 79 4.24 -20.60 -1.36
N ARG A 80 5.15 -19.63 -1.53
CA ARG A 80 6.54 -19.91 -1.95
C ARG A 80 7.24 -20.82 -0.95
N ALA A 81 7.16 -20.51 0.33
CA ALA A 81 7.72 -21.35 1.40
C ALA A 81 7.10 -22.75 1.37
N ARG A 82 5.76 -22.84 1.24
CA ARG A 82 5.06 -24.11 1.20
C ARG A 82 5.47 -24.98 0.01
N VAL A 83 5.60 -24.41 -1.18
CA VAL A 83 6.10 -25.15 -2.36
C VAL A 83 7.54 -25.63 -2.13
N GLY A 84 8.38 -24.85 -1.45
CA GLY A 84 9.74 -25.26 -1.06
C GLY A 84 9.82 -26.49 -0.17
N GLU A 85 8.81 -26.73 0.65
CA GLU A 85 8.71 -27.92 1.50
C GLU A 85 8.26 -29.17 0.72
N MET A 86 7.73 -29.00 -0.49
CA MET A 86 7.02 -30.03 -1.25
C MET A 86 7.86 -30.62 -2.39
N ARG A 87 8.93 -31.36 -2.06
CA ARG A 87 9.70 -32.29 -2.94
C ARG A 87 9.83 -31.93 -4.45
N GLU A 88 9.94 -30.65 -4.82
CA GLU A 88 9.98 -30.22 -6.23
C GLU A 88 11.06 -29.15 -6.50
N PRO A 89 12.36 -29.51 -6.45
CA PRO A 89 13.42 -28.66 -6.97
C PRO A 89 13.59 -28.81 -8.50
N PRO A 90 13.76 -27.72 -9.28
CA PRO A 90 13.67 -26.31 -8.89
C PRO A 90 12.22 -25.85 -8.69
N LEU A 91 12.00 -24.84 -7.84
CA LEU A 91 10.65 -24.41 -7.44
C LEU A 91 9.78 -23.94 -8.61
N GLY A 92 10.36 -23.33 -9.66
CA GLY A 92 9.63 -22.87 -10.84
C GLY A 92 8.57 -21.79 -10.56
N LEU A 93 8.66 -21.08 -9.43
CA LEU A 93 7.67 -20.08 -9.00
C LEU A 93 7.74 -18.75 -9.75
N ASP A 94 8.84 -18.53 -10.48
CA ASP A 94 9.02 -17.35 -11.33
C ASP A 94 8.47 -17.57 -12.75
N ALA A 95 8.07 -18.80 -13.10
CA ALA A 95 7.49 -19.11 -14.40
C ALA A 95 6.00 -18.75 -14.44
N THR A 96 5.56 -18.20 -15.57
CA THR A 96 4.14 -18.02 -15.89
C THR A 96 3.46 -19.38 -16.01
N PRO A 97 2.46 -19.71 -15.18
CA PRO A 97 1.85 -21.05 -15.17
C PRO A 97 0.95 -21.32 -16.38
N HIS A 98 0.43 -20.27 -17.03
CA HIS A 98 -0.36 -20.35 -18.26
C HIS A 98 -0.41 -18.99 -18.97
N ALA A 99 -0.27 -18.95 -20.30
CA ALA A 99 -0.24 -17.71 -21.09
C ALA A 99 -1.54 -16.88 -20.96
N ALA A 100 -2.70 -17.54 -20.90
CA ALA A 100 -3.97 -16.83 -20.69
C ALA A 100 -4.07 -16.18 -19.29
N LEU A 101 -3.40 -16.71 -18.26
CA LEU A 101 -3.34 -16.04 -16.95
C LEU A 101 -2.43 -14.80 -16.98
N GLU A 102 -1.32 -14.86 -17.73
CA GLU A 102 -0.51 -13.68 -18.01
C GLU A 102 -1.30 -12.60 -18.73
N LEU A 103 -2.03 -12.96 -19.80
CA LEU A 103 -2.92 -12.04 -20.50
C LEU A 103 -3.94 -11.42 -19.54
N LEU A 104 -4.65 -12.23 -18.74
CA LEU A 104 -5.64 -11.76 -17.76
C LEU A 104 -5.06 -10.67 -16.85
N PHE A 105 -3.95 -10.95 -16.17
CA PHE A 105 -3.38 -10.01 -15.21
C PHE A 105 -2.70 -8.80 -15.88
N ASP A 106 -2.15 -8.98 -17.07
CA ASP A 106 -1.63 -7.86 -17.86
C ASP A 106 -2.77 -6.93 -18.31
N GLU A 107 -3.91 -7.47 -18.75
CA GLU A 107 -5.09 -6.67 -19.11
C GLU A 107 -5.61 -5.87 -17.92
N ILE A 108 -5.75 -6.50 -16.75
CA ILE A 108 -6.19 -5.80 -15.53
C ILE A 108 -5.19 -4.72 -15.11
N ARG A 109 -3.88 -5.02 -15.15
CA ARG A 109 -2.84 -4.01 -14.85
C ARG A 109 -2.94 -2.81 -15.78
N ASN A 110 -3.32 -3.05 -17.03
CA ASN A 110 -3.42 -2.02 -18.05
C ASN A 110 -4.84 -1.49 -18.27
N ALA A 111 -5.75 -1.70 -17.31
CA ALA A 111 -7.09 -1.15 -17.37
C ALA A 111 -7.05 0.39 -17.62
N PRO A 112 -7.86 0.90 -18.57
CA PRO A 112 -7.78 2.29 -19.01
C PRO A 112 -8.23 3.31 -17.98
N ASP A 113 -9.08 2.90 -17.02
CA ASP A 113 -9.70 3.78 -16.03
C ASP A 113 -9.96 3.02 -14.71
N THR A 114 -10.41 3.76 -13.70
CA THR A 114 -10.71 3.19 -12.37
C THR A 114 -11.86 2.19 -12.42
N ALA A 115 -12.91 2.43 -13.23
CA ALA A 115 -14.07 1.54 -13.28
C ALA A 115 -13.71 0.14 -13.81
N SER A 116 -13.03 0.08 -14.97
CA SER A 116 -12.51 -1.17 -15.54
C SER A 116 -11.49 -1.85 -14.61
N LEU A 117 -10.61 -1.09 -13.94
CA LEU A 117 -9.67 -1.65 -12.96
C LEU A 117 -10.40 -2.36 -11.81
N LEU A 118 -11.41 -1.71 -11.22
CA LEU A 118 -12.21 -2.29 -10.13
C LEU A 118 -12.94 -3.54 -10.58
N LEU A 119 -13.56 -3.52 -11.76
CA LEU A 119 -14.21 -4.69 -12.34
C LEU A 119 -13.21 -5.85 -12.55
N GLY A 120 -12.06 -5.59 -13.16
CA GLY A 120 -11.04 -6.61 -13.38
C GLY A 120 -10.50 -7.23 -12.08
N LEU A 121 -10.20 -6.40 -11.08
CA LEU A 121 -9.69 -6.84 -9.78
C LEU A 121 -10.74 -7.61 -8.97
N TYR A 122 -11.90 -6.99 -8.74
CA TYR A 122 -12.86 -7.42 -7.72
C TYR A 122 -14.03 -8.24 -8.27
N GLU A 123 -14.31 -8.20 -9.57
CA GLU A 123 -15.34 -9.03 -10.22
C GLU A 123 -14.75 -10.26 -10.90
N VAL A 124 -13.48 -10.22 -11.33
CA VAL A 124 -12.85 -11.31 -12.08
C VAL A 124 -11.72 -11.99 -11.31
N ALA A 125 -10.62 -11.29 -11.04
CA ALA A 125 -9.40 -11.93 -10.51
C ALA A 125 -9.55 -12.44 -9.07
N LEU A 126 -10.03 -11.60 -8.16
CA LEU A 126 -10.20 -11.99 -6.75
C LEU A 126 -11.27 -13.08 -6.55
N PRO A 127 -12.45 -13.02 -7.20
CA PRO A 127 -13.42 -14.11 -7.12
C PRO A 127 -12.87 -15.43 -7.65
N ALA A 128 -12.11 -15.41 -8.75
CA ALA A 128 -11.46 -16.61 -9.30
C ALA A 128 -10.42 -17.19 -8.33
N LEU A 129 -9.65 -16.34 -7.64
CA LEU A 129 -8.72 -16.78 -6.59
C LEU A 129 -9.45 -17.35 -5.39
N LYS A 130 -10.47 -16.67 -4.89
CA LYS A 130 -11.31 -17.14 -3.79
C LYS A 130 -11.86 -18.55 -4.09
N GLN A 131 -12.51 -18.72 -5.24
CA GLN A 131 -13.07 -20.01 -5.66
C GLN A 131 -11.99 -21.09 -5.76
N ALA A 132 -10.83 -20.74 -6.31
CA ALA A 132 -9.72 -21.67 -6.45
C ALA A 132 -9.17 -22.16 -5.10
N LEU A 133 -9.06 -21.29 -4.10
CA LEU A 133 -8.63 -21.65 -2.74
C LEU A 133 -9.70 -22.49 -2.00
N GLU A 134 -10.98 -22.17 -2.21
CA GLU A 134 -12.11 -22.95 -1.70
C GLU A 134 -12.13 -24.36 -2.27
N GLN A 135 -11.96 -24.49 -3.59
CA GLN A 135 -11.90 -25.78 -4.26
C GLN A 135 -10.70 -26.61 -3.79
N HIS A 136 -9.53 -26.01 -3.57
CA HIS A 136 -8.38 -26.74 -3.00
C HIS A 136 -8.73 -27.35 -1.63
N SER A 137 -9.37 -26.56 -0.77
CA SER A 137 -9.77 -27.02 0.57
C SER A 137 -10.76 -28.19 0.51
N SER A 138 -11.62 -28.23 -0.53
CA SER A 138 -12.56 -29.32 -0.81
C SER A 138 -11.87 -30.57 -1.34
N ASP A 139 -10.94 -30.41 -2.28
CA ASP A 139 -10.35 -31.52 -3.03
C ASP A 139 -9.19 -32.21 -2.29
N THR A 140 -8.52 -31.48 -1.40
CA THR A 140 -7.36 -32.02 -0.69
C THR A 140 -7.76 -32.88 0.49
N ASN A 141 -6.88 -33.80 0.90
CA ASN A 141 -7.14 -34.57 2.10
C ASN A 141 -6.77 -33.72 3.35
N PRO A 142 -7.72 -33.52 4.28
CA PRO A 142 -7.56 -32.56 5.38
C PRO A 142 -6.49 -32.94 6.40
N LEU A 143 -6.10 -34.23 6.48
CA LEU A 143 -5.07 -34.71 7.39
C LEU A 143 -3.67 -34.58 6.78
N VAL A 144 -3.47 -35.08 5.56
CA VAL A 144 -2.12 -35.15 4.96
C VAL A 144 -1.66 -33.82 4.37
N ASP A 145 -2.59 -32.98 3.90
CA ASP A 145 -2.31 -31.63 3.39
C ASP A 145 -2.72 -30.53 4.38
N ALA A 146 -2.82 -30.89 5.67
CA ALA A 146 -3.13 -29.96 6.76
C ALA A 146 -2.26 -28.68 6.75
N PRO A 147 -0.94 -28.72 6.43
CA PRO A 147 -0.13 -27.51 6.35
C PRO A 147 -0.60 -26.52 5.28
N SER A 148 -0.98 -27.02 4.10
CA SER A 148 -1.48 -26.17 3.01
C SER A 148 -2.87 -25.63 3.35
N ASN A 149 -3.77 -26.47 3.88
CA ASN A 149 -5.09 -26.03 4.36
C ASN A 149 -4.99 -24.91 5.41
N ARG A 150 -4.01 -24.96 6.30
CA ARG A 150 -3.77 -23.88 7.27
C ARG A 150 -3.41 -22.57 6.56
N ILE A 151 -2.46 -22.60 5.63
CA ILE A 151 -2.01 -21.40 4.91
C ILE A 151 -3.16 -20.82 4.07
N LEU A 152 -3.88 -21.67 3.34
CA LEU A 152 -5.01 -21.24 2.51
C LEU A 152 -6.19 -20.75 3.35
N LYS A 153 -6.37 -21.25 4.57
CA LYS A 153 -7.38 -20.73 5.50
C LYS A 153 -7.12 -19.26 5.86
N PHE A 154 -5.87 -18.90 6.17
CA PHE A 154 -5.52 -17.50 6.44
C PHE A 154 -5.69 -16.65 5.17
N ALA A 155 -5.21 -17.16 4.03
CA ALA A 155 -5.36 -16.46 2.76
C ALA A 155 -6.83 -16.16 2.40
N ARG A 156 -7.74 -17.09 2.70
CA ARG A 156 -9.17 -16.89 2.45
C ARG A 156 -9.80 -15.81 3.34
N LEU A 157 -9.34 -15.65 4.59
CA LEU A 157 -9.88 -14.60 5.47
C LEU A 157 -9.64 -13.22 4.86
N GLU A 158 -8.41 -12.95 4.44
CA GLU A 158 -8.03 -11.66 3.85
C GLU A 158 -8.61 -11.48 2.44
N ILE A 159 -8.70 -12.55 1.64
CA ILE A 159 -9.42 -12.50 0.35
C ILE A 159 -10.90 -12.17 0.53
N ASP A 160 -11.56 -12.67 1.58
CA ASP A 160 -12.97 -12.36 1.87
C ASP A 160 -13.14 -10.87 2.26
N GLU A 161 -12.19 -10.30 2.99
CA GLU A 161 -12.13 -8.86 3.30
C GLU A 161 -11.95 -8.03 2.02
N MET A 162 -10.98 -8.40 1.17
CA MET A 162 -10.72 -7.75 -0.12
C MET A 162 -11.93 -7.81 -1.05
N PHE A 163 -12.60 -8.97 -1.12
CA PHE A 163 -13.81 -9.16 -1.92
C PHE A 163 -14.97 -8.31 -1.41
N THR A 164 -15.14 -8.22 -0.08
CA THR A 164 -16.17 -7.39 0.54
C THR A 164 -15.95 -5.91 0.23
N TYR A 165 -14.72 -5.42 0.40
CA TYR A 165 -14.35 -4.05 0.05
C TYR A 165 -14.61 -3.78 -1.44
N GLY A 166 -14.13 -4.67 -2.31
CA GLY A 166 -14.30 -4.55 -3.76
C GLY A 166 -15.75 -4.51 -4.23
N THR A 167 -16.61 -5.33 -3.63
CA THR A 167 -18.05 -5.34 -3.92
C THR A 167 -18.70 -3.99 -3.59
N ILE A 168 -18.31 -3.40 -2.46
CA ILE A 168 -18.79 -2.05 -2.07
C ILE A 168 -18.25 -1.01 -3.04
N ALA A 169 -16.94 -1.03 -3.33
CA ALA A 169 -16.31 -0.07 -4.23
C ALA A 169 -16.94 -0.08 -5.63
N ILE A 170 -17.14 -1.26 -6.22
CA ILE A 170 -17.86 -1.42 -7.50
C ILE A 170 -19.27 -0.82 -7.39
N GLY A 171 -20.02 -1.13 -6.33
CA GLY A 171 -21.38 -0.64 -6.15
C GLY A 171 -21.51 0.88 -5.98
N GLN A 172 -20.42 1.57 -5.60
CA GLN A 172 -20.40 3.03 -5.45
C GLN A 172 -19.80 3.75 -6.66
N LEU A 173 -18.87 3.12 -7.37
CA LEU A 173 -18.02 3.80 -8.36
C LEU A 173 -18.22 3.30 -9.80
N VAL A 174 -19.01 2.26 -10.01
CA VAL A 174 -19.24 1.67 -11.34
C VAL A 174 -20.73 1.60 -11.62
N ASP A 175 -21.19 2.30 -12.65
CA ASP A 175 -22.58 2.28 -13.08
C ASP A 175 -22.85 1.31 -14.23
N SER A 176 -24.09 1.26 -14.70
CA SER A 176 -24.47 0.37 -15.81
C SER A 176 -23.84 0.76 -17.14
N SER A 177 -23.57 2.04 -17.37
CA SER A 177 -22.95 2.55 -18.59
C SER A 177 -21.46 2.21 -18.63
N ASP A 178 -20.75 2.32 -17.51
CA ASP A 178 -19.36 1.86 -17.38
C ASP A 178 -19.25 0.36 -17.74
N ARG A 179 -20.17 -0.46 -17.20
CA ARG A 179 -20.20 -1.90 -17.48
C ARG A 179 -20.47 -2.21 -18.94
N GLU A 180 -21.37 -1.47 -19.59
CA GLU A 180 -21.68 -1.64 -21.00
C GLU A 180 -20.44 -1.32 -21.87
N VAL A 181 -19.74 -0.24 -21.57
CA VAL A 181 -18.50 0.17 -22.26
C VAL A 181 -17.42 -0.91 -22.16
N HIS A 182 -17.29 -1.57 -21.01
CA HIS A 182 -16.24 -2.58 -20.78
C HIS A 182 -16.71 -4.03 -21.00
N GLN A 183 -17.90 -4.27 -21.55
CA GLN A 183 -18.46 -5.61 -21.68
C GLN A 183 -17.58 -6.56 -22.52
N GLU A 184 -17.04 -6.09 -23.64
CA GLU A 184 -16.14 -6.88 -24.50
C GLU A 184 -14.85 -7.24 -23.76
N TRP A 185 -14.29 -6.28 -23.02
CA TRP A 185 -13.09 -6.50 -22.22
C TRP A 185 -13.34 -7.48 -21.07
N LEU A 186 -14.47 -7.38 -20.37
CA LEU A 186 -14.87 -8.35 -19.36
C LEU A 186 -15.05 -9.76 -19.93
N ALA A 187 -15.60 -9.87 -21.15
CA ALA A 187 -15.68 -11.15 -21.84
C ALA A 187 -14.28 -11.72 -22.14
N LEU A 188 -13.32 -10.89 -22.56
CA LEU A 188 -11.93 -11.29 -22.74
C LEU A 188 -11.32 -11.84 -21.43
N LEU A 189 -11.50 -11.15 -20.30
CA LEU A 189 -10.94 -11.61 -19.02
C LEU A 189 -11.53 -12.96 -18.60
N ASN A 190 -12.85 -13.14 -18.73
CA ASN A 190 -13.52 -14.40 -18.40
C ASN A 190 -13.09 -15.53 -19.35
N ASN A 191 -12.93 -15.25 -20.63
CA ASN A 191 -12.39 -16.20 -21.61
C ASN A 191 -10.95 -16.59 -21.27
N ALA A 192 -10.13 -15.65 -20.82
CA ALA A 192 -8.75 -15.92 -20.39
C ALA A 192 -8.68 -16.87 -19.19
N LEU A 193 -9.56 -16.68 -18.19
CA LEU A 193 -9.70 -17.62 -17.07
C LEU A 193 -10.16 -19.00 -17.56
N ALA A 194 -11.18 -19.06 -18.42
CA ALA A 194 -11.70 -20.31 -18.94
C ALA A 194 -10.64 -21.09 -19.74
N SER A 195 -9.91 -20.41 -20.64
CA SER A 195 -8.83 -21.02 -21.43
C SER A 195 -7.69 -21.57 -20.57
N ALA A 196 -7.44 -20.99 -19.39
CA ALA A 196 -6.47 -21.50 -18.43
C ALA A 196 -6.96 -22.68 -17.57
N GLY A 197 -8.19 -23.19 -17.81
CA GLY A 197 -8.80 -24.21 -16.97
C GLY A 197 -9.26 -23.66 -15.62
N ASN A 198 -9.70 -22.40 -15.58
CA ASN A 198 -9.85 -21.55 -14.38
C ASN A 198 -8.52 -21.27 -13.69
N LEU A 199 -8.56 -20.48 -12.59
CA LEU A 199 -7.33 -20.08 -11.90
C LEU A 199 -6.54 -21.27 -11.33
N ASN A 200 -7.21 -22.31 -10.84
CA ASN A 200 -6.57 -23.53 -10.32
C ASN A 200 -6.19 -24.54 -11.43
N GLY A 201 -6.58 -24.30 -12.69
CA GLY A 201 -6.30 -25.18 -13.82
C GLY A 201 -6.92 -26.58 -13.66
N THR A 202 -8.14 -26.68 -13.12
CA THR A 202 -8.85 -27.96 -12.94
C THR A 202 -9.93 -28.21 -14.00
N ALA A 203 -10.34 -27.18 -14.73
CA ALA A 203 -11.21 -27.32 -15.90
C ALA A 203 -10.37 -27.60 -17.15
N PRO A 204 -10.98 -28.11 -18.24
CA PRO A 204 -10.27 -28.27 -19.52
C PRO A 204 -9.68 -26.95 -20.00
N GLU A 205 -8.40 -26.96 -20.36
CA GLU A 205 -7.73 -25.82 -20.98
C GLU A 205 -8.15 -25.72 -22.46
N SER A 206 -8.19 -24.48 -22.98
CA SER A 206 -8.40 -24.22 -24.40
C SER A 206 -7.14 -23.63 -25.02
N ALA A 207 -6.90 -23.97 -26.28
CA ALA A 207 -5.82 -23.41 -27.09
C ALA A 207 -6.26 -22.20 -27.93
N ASP A 208 -7.44 -21.63 -27.65
CA ASP A 208 -7.95 -20.48 -28.38
C ASP A 208 -7.03 -19.28 -28.22
N GLU A 209 -6.69 -18.64 -29.34
CA GLU A 209 -5.86 -17.45 -29.37
C GLU A 209 -6.68 -16.24 -28.91
N LEU A 210 -6.22 -15.59 -27.84
CA LEU A 210 -6.86 -14.42 -27.25
C LEU A 210 -6.09 -13.16 -27.62
N THR A 211 -6.81 -12.15 -28.11
CA THR A 211 -6.23 -10.86 -28.50
C THR A 211 -6.25 -9.89 -27.33
N ARG A 212 -5.09 -9.28 -27.04
CA ARG A 212 -4.95 -8.22 -26.02
C ARG A 212 -5.71 -6.96 -26.46
N LEU A 213 -6.39 -6.30 -25.53
CA LEU A 213 -7.13 -5.05 -25.78
C LEU A 213 -6.39 -3.86 -25.18
N HIS A 214 -6.08 -3.90 -23.89
CA HIS A 214 -5.42 -2.79 -23.19
C HIS A 214 -3.94 -3.07 -22.87
N SER A 215 -3.53 -4.33 -22.87
CA SER A 215 -2.16 -4.72 -22.48
C SER A 215 -1.16 -4.84 -23.64
N ALA A 216 -1.50 -4.39 -24.84
CA ALA A 216 -0.55 -4.36 -25.97
C ALA A 216 0.63 -3.40 -25.73
N LYS A 217 0.44 -2.39 -24.87
CA LYS A 217 1.48 -1.48 -24.38
C LYS A 217 1.26 -1.22 -22.89
N SER A 218 2.34 -1.15 -22.11
CA SER A 218 2.27 -0.77 -20.70
C SER A 218 1.70 0.64 -20.52
N ASN A 219 0.75 0.81 -19.60
CA ASN A 219 0.11 2.07 -19.23
C ASN A 219 0.54 2.61 -17.85
N TYR A 220 1.65 2.09 -17.29
CA TYR A 220 2.16 2.55 -16.00
C TYR A 220 2.40 4.07 -16.01
N ASP A 221 1.85 4.75 -15.00
CA ASP A 221 2.02 6.18 -14.77
C ASP A 221 2.48 6.39 -13.31
N SER A 222 3.62 7.07 -13.16
CA SER A 222 4.23 7.37 -11.87
C SER A 222 3.86 8.77 -11.35
N LYS A 223 2.97 9.50 -12.05
CA LYS A 223 2.49 10.80 -11.59
C LYS A 223 1.38 10.62 -10.54
N PRO A 224 1.51 11.20 -9.34
CA PRO A 224 0.46 11.13 -8.34
C PRO A 224 -0.78 11.90 -8.77
N ALA A 225 -1.94 11.40 -8.35
CA ALA A 225 -3.23 12.06 -8.54
C ALA A 225 -3.99 12.15 -7.22
N ARG A 226 -4.93 13.10 -7.13
CA ARG A 226 -5.79 13.30 -5.96
C ARG A 226 -7.22 13.54 -6.44
N ASP A 227 -8.19 13.11 -5.65
CA ASP A 227 -9.61 13.42 -5.86
C ASP A 227 -9.97 14.82 -5.33
N ASP A 228 -11.24 15.18 -5.48
CA ASP A 228 -11.78 16.52 -5.20
C ASP A 228 -11.64 16.96 -3.72
N ARG A 229 -11.28 16.06 -2.79
CA ARG A 229 -10.98 16.42 -1.40
C ARG A 229 -9.66 17.17 -1.23
N PHE A 230 -8.83 17.20 -2.26
CA PHE A 230 -7.52 17.85 -2.27
C PHE A 230 -7.56 19.07 -3.19
N PRO A 231 -8.18 20.19 -2.77
CA PRO A 231 -8.53 21.30 -3.65
C PRO A 231 -7.33 22.12 -4.16
N ASP A 232 -6.16 21.98 -3.54
CA ASP A 232 -4.94 22.69 -3.91
C ASP A 232 -3.72 21.76 -3.71
N PRO A 233 -3.50 20.78 -4.61
CA PRO A 233 -2.51 19.72 -4.43
C PRO A 233 -1.06 20.19 -4.67
N TYR A 234 -0.85 21.49 -4.89
CA TYR A 234 0.46 22.13 -5.00
C TYR A 234 0.76 23.07 -3.82
N ASN A 235 -0.16 23.20 -2.85
CA ASN A 235 -0.02 24.15 -1.76
C ASN A 235 1.11 23.78 -0.79
N MET A 236 2.03 24.73 -0.58
CA MET A 236 3.18 24.61 0.32
C MET A 236 3.21 25.81 1.30
N GLY A 237 2.04 26.36 1.62
CA GLY A 237 1.84 27.61 2.35
C GLY A 237 1.90 27.53 3.87
N VAL A 238 2.14 26.34 4.44
CA VAL A 238 2.28 26.12 5.89
C VAL A 238 3.38 25.10 6.15
N ASN A 239 4.45 25.52 6.81
CA ASN A 239 5.52 24.64 7.26
C ASN A 239 5.17 24.01 8.62
N ALA A 240 4.84 22.72 8.62
CA ALA A 240 4.35 22.03 9.81
C ALA A 240 5.47 21.76 10.81
N GLU A 241 6.69 21.48 10.33
CA GLU A 241 7.83 21.21 11.18
C GLU A 241 8.27 22.47 11.95
N VAL A 242 8.32 23.64 11.30
CA VAL A 242 8.64 24.90 11.99
C VAL A 242 7.66 25.18 13.14
N PHE A 243 6.36 24.94 12.94
CA PHE A 243 5.37 25.07 14.01
C PHE A 243 5.56 24.03 15.13
N LEU A 244 5.75 22.76 14.75
CA LEU A 244 5.83 21.63 15.70
C LEU A 244 7.03 21.77 16.66
N TYR A 245 8.15 22.29 16.17
CA TYR A 245 9.37 22.43 16.95
C TYR A 245 9.53 23.80 17.63
N ASP A 246 8.63 24.76 17.39
CA ASP A 246 8.63 26.04 18.10
C ASP A 246 8.13 25.86 19.55
N GLU A 247 9.00 26.13 20.53
CA GLU A 247 8.66 26.07 21.96
C GLU A 247 7.57 27.08 22.38
N ALA A 248 7.38 28.16 21.61
CA ALA A 248 6.33 29.14 21.86
C ALA A 248 4.93 28.63 21.47
N MET A 249 4.84 27.60 20.63
CA MET A 249 3.56 27.06 20.17
C MET A 249 2.92 26.12 21.22
N PRO A 250 1.62 26.24 21.51
CA PRO A 250 0.97 25.39 22.49
C PRO A 250 1.00 23.91 22.10
N VAL A 251 1.34 23.04 23.05
CA VAL A 251 1.41 21.58 22.86
C VAL A 251 0.12 21.01 22.25
N LYS A 252 -1.05 21.51 22.66
CA LYS A 252 -2.33 21.08 22.11
C LYS A 252 -2.52 21.49 20.63
N ALA A 253 -1.99 22.63 20.21
CA ALA A 253 -2.05 23.05 18.80
C ALA A 253 -1.08 22.23 17.93
N LYS A 254 0.06 21.81 18.49
CA LYS A 254 1.05 20.96 17.80
C LYS A 254 0.47 19.62 17.35
N THR A 255 -0.59 19.11 18.00
CA THR A 255 -1.23 17.85 17.56
C THR A 255 -1.85 17.97 16.17
N LEU A 256 -2.37 19.13 15.79
CA LEU A 256 -2.89 19.37 14.44
C LEU A 256 -1.78 19.31 13.38
N MET A 257 -0.59 19.80 13.71
CA MET A 257 0.59 19.67 12.82
C MET A 257 1.08 18.22 12.74
N MET A 258 1.01 17.46 13.84
CA MET A 258 1.29 16.03 13.79
C MET A 258 0.27 15.28 12.93
N TYR A 259 -1.03 15.58 13.04
CA TYR A 259 -2.05 15.00 12.16
C TYR A 259 -1.86 15.39 10.69
N TYR A 260 -1.47 16.64 10.41
CA TYR A 260 -1.08 17.06 9.06
C TYR A 260 0.11 16.24 8.54
N LYS A 261 1.18 16.11 9.33
CA LYS A 261 2.36 15.34 8.93
C LYS A 261 2.00 13.90 8.58
N ARG A 262 1.15 13.27 9.40
CA ARG A 262 0.64 11.91 9.17
C ARG A 262 -0.19 11.86 7.89
N LEU A 263 -1.20 12.70 7.72
CA LEU A 263 -2.05 12.70 6.51
C LEU A 263 -1.26 13.00 5.23
N ARG A 264 -0.26 13.89 5.29
CA ARG A 264 0.67 14.19 4.19
C ARG A 264 1.50 12.98 3.77
N GLU A 265 1.68 11.98 4.62
CA GLU A 265 2.40 10.75 4.27
C GLU A 265 1.72 9.92 3.19
N ILE A 266 0.54 10.30 2.68
CA ILE A 266 0.00 9.78 1.40
C ILE A 266 1.01 9.84 0.24
N ASP A 267 1.96 10.78 0.28
CA ASP A 267 3.05 10.89 -0.69
C ASP A 267 4.05 9.72 -0.63
N VAL A 268 4.24 9.14 0.55
CA VAL A 268 5.22 8.09 0.78
C VAL A 268 4.84 6.78 0.10
N PRO A 269 3.63 6.19 0.26
CA PRO A 269 3.26 4.98 -0.46
C PRO A 269 3.24 5.17 -1.97
N GLU A 270 2.97 6.38 -2.48
CA GLU A 270 3.07 6.69 -3.91
C GLU A 270 4.50 6.63 -4.43
N MET A 271 5.43 7.26 -3.72
CA MET A 271 6.84 7.18 -4.05
C MET A 271 7.36 5.74 -3.89
N MET A 272 6.99 5.04 -2.81
CA MET A 272 7.43 3.67 -2.57
C MET A 272 6.89 2.68 -3.59
N ALA A 273 5.63 2.82 -4.01
CA ALA A 273 5.05 2.03 -5.09
C ALA A 273 5.91 2.13 -6.36
N SER A 274 6.41 3.32 -6.67
CA SER A 274 7.28 3.53 -7.83
C SER A 274 8.65 2.85 -7.69
N ILE A 275 9.20 2.72 -6.47
CA ILE A 275 10.41 1.94 -6.23
C ILE A 275 10.12 0.46 -6.50
N ILE A 276 9.03 -0.07 -5.94
CA ILE A 276 8.64 -1.47 -6.06
C ILE A 276 8.43 -1.86 -7.53
N VAL A 277 7.68 -1.06 -8.28
CA VAL A 277 7.35 -1.32 -9.68
C VAL A 277 8.59 -1.26 -10.59
N GLU A 278 9.50 -0.33 -10.33
CA GLU A 278 10.68 -0.09 -11.18
C GLU A 278 11.92 -0.88 -10.75
N THR A 279 11.80 -1.75 -9.73
CA THR A 279 12.87 -2.68 -9.30
C THR A 279 12.47 -4.15 -9.46
N PRO A 280 12.16 -4.62 -10.68
CA PRO A 280 11.81 -6.02 -10.91
C PRO A 280 13.01 -6.96 -10.65
N GLY A 281 12.72 -8.22 -10.36
CA GLY A 281 13.74 -9.28 -10.23
C GLY A 281 14.48 -9.33 -8.87
N LYS A 282 14.01 -8.60 -7.85
CA LYS A 282 14.53 -8.71 -6.49
C LYS A 282 14.04 -10.00 -5.81
N PRO A 283 14.73 -10.50 -4.77
CA PRO A 283 14.22 -11.63 -3.96
C PRO A 283 12.84 -11.32 -3.39
N TRP A 284 11.94 -12.31 -3.27
CA TRP A 284 10.56 -12.03 -2.86
C TRP A 284 10.44 -11.33 -1.49
N ASN A 285 11.35 -11.62 -0.55
CA ASN A 285 11.37 -10.95 0.76
C ASN A 285 11.58 -9.43 0.65
N TYR A 286 12.25 -8.94 -0.40
CA TYR A 286 12.33 -7.50 -0.68
C TYR A 286 10.94 -6.91 -0.91
N TYR A 287 10.11 -7.57 -1.72
CA TYR A 287 8.75 -7.10 -1.98
C TYR A 287 7.87 -7.21 -0.74
N VAL A 288 8.04 -8.24 0.09
CA VAL A 288 7.33 -8.35 1.38
C VAL A 288 7.67 -7.16 2.28
N ASP A 289 8.96 -6.89 2.49
CA ASP A 289 9.41 -5.83 3.40
C ASP A 289 9.07 -4.42 2.85
N MET A 290 9.37 -4.14 1.58
CA MET A 290 9.06 -2.84 0.98
C MET A 290 7.56 -2.56 0.93
N THR A 291 6.73 -3.59 0.70
CA THR A 291 5.27 -3.44 0.70
C THR A 291 4.71 -3.31 2.12
N ARG A 292 5.35 -3.96 3.10
CA ARG A 292 5.00 -3.76 4.51
C ARG A 292 5.17 -2.30 4.91
N GLN A 293 6.31 -1.71 4.60
CA GLN A 293 6.52 -0.28 4.86
C GLN A 293 5.56 0.59 4.06
N LEU A 294 5.33 0.32 2.77
CA LEU A 294 4.32 1.05 1.97
C LEU A 294 2.95 1.04 2.66
N TRP A 295 2.52 -0.10 3.20
CA TRP A 295 1.26 -0.20 3.94
C TRP A 295 1.30 0.57 5.26
N ASP A 296 2.40 0.51 5.99
CA ASP A 296 2.56 1.25 7.25
C ASP A 296 2.41 2.77 7.01
N GLU A 297 2.98 3.30 5.92
CA GLU A 297 2.84 4.72 5.56
C GLU A 297 1.41 5.08 5.10
N ALA A 298 0.73 4.19 4.39
CA ALA A 298 -0.69 4.38 4.08
C ALA A 298 -1.55 4.41 5.36
N ARG A 299 -1.24 3.58 6.36
CA ARG A 299 -1.88 3.69 7.68
C ARG A 299 -1.56 5.00 8.36
N HIS A 300 -0.33 5.48 8.29
CA HIS A 300 0.02 6.77 8.89
C HIS A 300 -0.83 7.89 8.28
N ALA A 301 -1.03 7.89 6.95
CA ALA A 301 -1.96 8.79 6.30
C ALA A 301 -3.38 8.73 6.90
N MET A 302 -3.93 7.52 7.06
CA MET A 302 -5.25 7.32 7.67
C MET A 302 -5.30 7.71 9.16
N MET A 303 -4.21 7.54 9.92
CA MET A 303 -4.12 8.04 11.30
C MET A 303 -4.23 9.57 11.34
N GLY A 304 -3.62 10.26 10.38
CA GLY A 304 -3.77 11.71 10.22
C GLY A 304 -5.21 12.13 9.91
N GLU A 305 -5.87 11.43 8.99
CA GLU A 305 -7.30 11.63 8.67
C GLU A 305 -8.16 11.47 9.93
N VAL A 306 -8.02 10.34 10.64
CA VAL A 306 -8.75 10.08 11.90
C VAL A 306 -8.47 11.16 12.93
N GLY A 307 -7.22 11.62 13.03
CA GLY A 307 -6.83 12.71 13.92
C GLY A 307 -7.58 14.01 13.65
N PHE A 308 -7.68 14.43 12.38
CA PHE A 308 -8.44 15.62 12.00
C PHE A 308 -9.95 15.48 12.23
N VAL A 309 -10.52 14.34 11.85
CA VAL A 309 -11.95 14.05 12.08
C VAL A 309 -12.26 14.11 13.58
N ASN A 310 -11.41 13.51 14.42
CA ASN A 310 -11.56 13.54 15.87
C ASN A 310 -11.38 14.95 16.46
N ALA A 311 -10.50 15.77 15.87
CA ALA A 311 -10.34 17.18 16.23
C ALA A 311 -11.52 18.07 15.76
N GLY A 312 -12.44 17.53 14.95
CA GLY A 312 -13.57 18.26 14.36
C GLY A 312 -13.12 19.28 13.30
N VAL A 313 -12.01 19.01 12.63
CA VAL A 313 -11.50 19.82 11.51
C VAL A 313 -12.06 19.27 10.21
N ASP A 314 -12.67 20.15 9.40
CA ASP A 314 -13.04 19.85 8.01
C ASP A 314 -11.78 19.88 7.13
N TRP A 315 -10.94 18.85 7.28
CA TRP A 315 -9.62 18.82 6.65
C TRP A 315 -9.67 18.93 5.12
N PRO A 316 -10.63 18.32 4.37
CA PRO A 316 -10.67 18.47 2.92
C PRO A 316 -10.81 19.93 2.48
N ARG A 317 -11.51 20.74 3.29
CA ARG A 317 -11.75 22.15 3.00
C ARG A 317 -10.65 23.06 3.54
N HIS A 318 -10.09 22.75 4.71
CA HIS A 318 -9.27 23.67 5.49
C HIS A 318 -7.80 23.27 5.63
N VAL A 319 -7.39 22.12 5.12
CA VAL A 319 -5.99 21.64 5.19
C VAL A 319 -5.53 21.26 3.80
N MET A 320 -4.46 21.90 3.31
CA MET A 320 -3.99 21.67 1.94
C MET A 320 -2.91 20.59 1.94
N ILE A 321 -3.32 19.35 1.68
CA ILE A 321 -2.43 18.21 1.49
C ILE A 321 -2.01 18.16 0.02
N ASN A 322 -0.72 18.37 -0.24
CA ASN A 322 -0.16 18.39 -1.59
C ASN A 322 0.40 17.02 -2.01
N PHE A 323 0.85 16.90 -3.27
CA PHE A 323 1.56 15.73 -3.77
C PHE A 323 2.99 16.02 -4.25
N THR A 324 3.49 17.22 -3.99
CA THR A 324 4.64 17.76 -4.72
C THR A 324 5.92 16.98 -4.43
N TRP A 325 6.00 16.34 -3.25
CA TRP A 325 7.12 15.49 -2.90
C TRP A 325 7.13 14.20 -3.71
N SER A 326 6.03 13.44 -3.75
CA SER A 326 5.97 12.20 -4.53
C SER A 326 6.12 12.47 -6.03
N LEU A 327 5.50 13.54 -6.54
CA LEU A 327 5.66 13.99 -7.94
C LEU A 327 7.13 14.27 -8.26
N ALA A 328 7.79 15.13 -7.47
CA ALA A 328 9.16 15.55 -7.75
C ALA A 328 10.15 14.38 -7.68
N LEU A 329 10.01 13.50 -6.69
CA LEU A 329 10.86 12.30 -6.59
C LEU A 329 10.63 11.34 -7.75
N ASN A 330 9.38 11.10 -8.15
CA ASN A 330 9.05 10.17 -9.23
C ASN A 330 9.51 10.66 -10.61
N GLU A 331 9.56 11.98 -10.84
CA GLU A 331 9.99 12.55 -12.12
C GLU A 331 11.50 12.81 -12.20
N GLN A 332 12.18 13.07 -11.08
CA GLN A 332 13.56 13.55 -11.07
C GLN A 332 14.59 12.50 -10.64
N LEU A 333 14.18 11.44 -9.93
CA LEU A 333 15.10 10.46 -9.34
C LEU A 333 14.88 9.05 -9.89
N THR A 334 15.97 8.29 -9.97
CA THR A 334 15.92 6.85 -10.23
C THR A 334 15.37 6.07 -9.02
N PRO A 335 14.94 4.80 -9.17
CA PRO A 335 14.45 3.99 -8.06
C PRO A 335 15.44 3.87 -6.88
N MET A 336 16.74 3.77 -7.19
CA MET A 336 17.79 3.70 -6.17
C MET A 336 17.93 5.02 -5.42
N GLU A 337 17.88 6.15 -6.14
CA GLU A 337 17.96 7.48 -5.52
C GLU A 337 16.72 7.77 -4.66
N ARG A 338 15.52 7.35 -5.08
CA ARG A 338 14.30 7.44 -4.25
C ARG A 338 14.43 6.63 -2.95
N HIS A 339 14.94 5.40 -3.02
CA HIS A 339 15.23 4.59 -1.82
C HIS A 339 16.31 5.25 -0.94
N ALA A 340 17.30 5.90 -1.54
CA ALA A 340 18.31 6.65 -0.79
C ALA A 340 17.70 7.83 0.01
N VAL A 341 16.78 8.58 -0.61
CA VAL A 341 16.06 9.67 0.06
C VAL A 341 15.21 9.12 1.22
N LEU A 342 14.47 8.04 0.98
CA LEU A 342 13.66 7.37 2.00
C LEU A 342 14.50 6.98 3.22
N TYR A 343 15.60 6.25 3.00
CA TYR A 343 16.49 5.83 4.09
C TYR A 343 17.12 7.01 4.83
N PHE A 344 17.50 8.08 4.12
CA PHE A 344 18.04 9.28 4.75
C PHE A 344 17.04 9.93 5.71
N ILE A 345 15.78 10.06 5.29
CA ILE A 345 14.71 10.63 6.13
C ILE A 345 14.49 9.76 7.37
N GLU A 346 14.36 8.44 7.20
CA GLU A 346 14.21 7.49 8.32
C GLU A 346 15.33 7.64 9.36
N GLN A 347 16.59 7.76 8.92
CA GLN A 347 17.71 7.97 9.84
C GLN A 347 17.64 9.32 10.57
N GLY A 348 17.12 10.36 9.92
CA GLY A 348 16.88 11.68 10.51
C GLY A 348 15.83 11.69 11.62
N LEU A 349 14.93 10.69 11.63
CA LEU A 349 13.82 10.57 12.58
C LEU A 349 14.18 9.81 13.88
N MET A 350 15.30 9.08 13.89
CA MET A 350 15.75 8.25 15.03
C MET A 350 16.34 9.00 16.25
N PRO A 351 16.97 10.19 16.12
CA PRO A 351 17.44 10.96 17.27
C PRO A 351 16.31 11.32 18.25
N LYS A 352 16.67 11.74 19.48
CA LYS A 352 15.69 12.15 20.50
C LYS A 352 14.78 13.30 20.06
N THR A 353 15.25 14.11 19.12
CA THR A 353 14.53 15.24 18.53
C THR A 353 13.59 14.84 17.38
N GLY A 354 13.56 13.55 16.98
CA GLY A 354 12.64 13.03 15.97
C GLY A 354 11.40 12.39 16.60
N LYS A 355 11.09 11.14 16.25
CA LYS A 355 9.84 10.45 16.63
C LYS A 355 9.60 10.38 18.14
N ARG A 356 10.68 10.27 18.93
CA ARG A 356 10.57 10.34 20.39
C ARG A 356 9.97 11.67 20.88
N TYR A 357 10.41 12.79 20.31
CA TYR A 357 9.87 14.10 20.67
C TYR A 357 8.39 14.21 20.28
N GLU A 358 8.01 13.74 19.08
CA GLU A 358 6.61 13.74 18.63
C GLU A 358 5.72 12.92 19.57
N TRP A 359 6.20 11.76 20.04
CA TRP A 359 5.53 10.97 21.07
C TRP A 359 5.42 11.68 22.41
N GLU A 360 6.49 12.34 22.89
CA GLU A 360 6.47 13.13 24.13
C GLU A 360 5.44 14.28 24.02
N VAL A 361 5.43 15.03 22.92
CA VAL A 361 4.43 16.07 22.62
C VAL A 361 3.01 15.49 22.56
N GLY A 362 2.82 14.35 21.90
CA GLY A 362 1.53 13.66 21.84
C GLY A 362 0.99 13.33 23.23
N LYS A 363 1.85 12.84 24.13
CA LYS A 363 1.48 12.56 25.52
C LYS A 363 1.19 13.83 26.33
N GLU A 364 2.04 14.84 26.21
CA GLU A 364 1.89 16.11 26.93
C GLU A 364 0.64 16.89 26.50
N SER A 365 0.20 16.72 25.25
CA SER A 365 -0.99 17.40 24.71
C SER A 365 -2.29 17.01 25.42
N GLY A 366 -2.31 15.83 26.07
CA GLY A 366 -3.51 15.21 26.62
C GLY A 366 -4.47 14.64 25.56
N ASP A 367 -4.09 14.64 24.28
CA ASP A 367 -4.85 13.99 23.20
C ASP A 367 -4.47 12.50 23.13
N PRO A 368 -5.40 11.58 23.50
CA PRO A 368 -5.09 10.16 23.54
C PRO A 368 -4.81 9.55 22.17
N LEU A 369 -5.39 10.09 21.08
CA LEU A 369 -5.11 9.60 19.73
C LEU A 369 -3.74 10.05 19.26
N SER A 370 -3.38 11.31 19.52
CA SER A 370 -2.05 11.82 19.19
C SER A 370 -0.96 10.99 19.87
N ALA A 371 -1.10 10.73 21.18
CA ALA A 371 -0.15 9.88 21.91
C ALA A 371 -0.07 8.45 21.35
N LEU A 372 -1.21 7.84 21.03
CA LEU A 372 -1.28 6.48 20.50
C LEU A 372 -0.67 6.39 19.09
N PHE A 373 -1.01 7.31 18.20
CA PHE A 373 -0.54 7.29 16.81
C PHE A 373 0.97 7.48 16.75
N GLN A 374 1.54 8.42 17.51
CA GLN A 374 2.99 8.61 17.54
C GLN A 374 3.74 7.41 18.17
N ASP A 375 3.10 6.65 19.07
CA ASP A 375 3.69 5.43 19.64
C ASP A 375 3.84 4.32 18.59
N TYR A 376 2.77 4.07 17.80
CA TYR A 376 2.81 3.09 16.71
C TYR A 376 3.68 3.53 15.55
N ASP A 377 3.55 4.79 15.12
CA ASP A 377 4.38 5.40 14.09
C ASP A 377 5.88 5.28 14.45
N TRP A 378 6.26 5.57 15.70
CA TRP A 378 7.65 5.37 16.12
C TRP A 378 8.09 3.90 16.05
N ALA A 379 7.23 2.95 16.44
CA ALA A 379 7.54 1.52 16.33
C ALA A 379 7.73 1.08 14.87
N ASP A 380 6.90 1.60 13.95
CA ASP A 380 6.97 1.33 12.52
C ASP A 380 8.26 1.91 11.91
N GLU A 381 8.67 3.11 12.31
CA GLU A 381 9.90 3.75 11.79
C GLU A 381 11.19 3.01 12.21
N VAL A 382 11.16 2.31 13.34
CA VAL A 382 12.26 1.39 13.73
C VAL A 382 12.33 0.19 12.77
N LEU A 383 11.18 -0.32 12.33
CA LEU A 383 11.09 -1.35 11.31
C LEU A 383 11.57 -0.81 9.95
N HIS A 384 11.14 0.39 9.55
CA HIS A 384 11.53 1.03 8.28
C HIS A 384 13.05 1.19 8.19
N ALA A 385 13.68 1.72 9.24
CA ALA A 385 15.14 1.81 9.34
C ALA A 385 15.85 0.44 9.28
N ARG A 386 15.20 -0.67 9.63
CA ARG A 386 15.73 -2.02 9.41
C ARG A 386 15.60 -2.43 7.94
N ILE A 387 14.45 -2.18 7.32
CA ILE A 387 14.19 -2.48 5.90
C ILE A 387 15.23 -1.80 5.01
N GLY A 388 15.49 -0.50 5.21
CA GLY A 388 16.54 0.21 4.47
C GLY A 388 17.95 -0.34 4.73
N ARG A 389 18.26 -0.81 5.95
CA ARG A 389 19.53 -1.49 6.25
C ARG A 389 19.67 -2.83 5.51
N ASP A 390 18.58 -3.56 5.32
CA ASP A 390 18.61 -4.87 4.68
C ASP A 390 18.64 -4.76 3.15
N TRP A 391 17.99 -3.74 2.57
CA TRP A 391 17.75 -3.68 1.13
C TRP A 391 18.44 -2.53 0.38
N TYR A 392 18.84 -1.47 1.06
CA TYR A 392 19.53 -0.33 0.47
C TYR A 392 21.01 -0.25 0.85
N VAL A 393 21.33 -0.33 2.15
CA VAL A 393 22.71 -0.19 2.65
C VAL A 393 23.72 -1.18 2.05
N PRO A 394 23.39 -2.44 1.72
CA PRO A 394 24.36 -3.38 1.14
C PRO A 394 24.94 -2.96 -0.22
N ASN A 395 24.41 -1.92 -0.86
CA ASN A 395 24.96 -1.35 -2.09
C ASN A 395 26.13 -0.37 -1.83
N PHE A 396 26.52 -0.15 -0.56
CA PHE A 396 27.56 0.79 -0.14
C PHE A 396 28.60 0.11 0.74
N ASP A 397 29.80 0.69 0.82
CA ASP A 397 30.87 0.18 1.67
C ASP A 397 30.52 0.30 3.17
N ASP A 398 29.83 1.38 3.55
CA ASP A 398 29.40 1.63 4.92
C ASP A 398 28.11 2.47 5.00
N SER A 399 27.48 2.46 6.19
CA SER A 399 26.23 3.19 6.44
C SER A 399 26.37 4.71 6.41
N LYS A 400 27.56 5.29 6.56
CA LYS A 400 27.72 6.75 6.49
C LYS A 400 27.66 7.21 5.05
N GLN A 401 28.26 6.45 4.13
CA GLN A 401 28.18 6.72 2.70
C GLN A 401 26.73 6.64 2.20
N SER A 402 25.98 5.62 2.65
CA SER A 402 24.59 5.46 2.25
C SER A 402 23.69 6.62 2.72
N ILE A 403 23.92 7.16 3.92
CA ILE A 403 23.21 8.35 4.44
C ILE A 403 23.62 9.61 3.64
N LYS A 404 24.92 9.80 3.40
CA LYS A 404 25.42 10.95 2.62
C LYS A 404 24.84 10.97 1.21
N TYR A 405 24.78 9.82 0.55
CA TYR A 405 24.19 9.70 -0.78
C TYR A 405 22.70 10.06 -0.80
N GLY A 406 21.94 9.68 0.24
CA GLY A 406 20.54 10.08 0.37
C GLY A 406 20.33 11.59 0.50
N ASP A 407 21.16 12.28 1.29
CA ASP A 407 21.13 13.76 1.41
C ASP A 407 21.45 14.44 0.07
N GLU A 408 22.47 13.93 -0.64
CA GLU A 408 22.84 14.40 -1.98
C GLU A 408 21.70 14.18 -2.98
N CYS A 409 21.01 13.04 -2.94
CA CYS A 409 19.87 12.76 -3.80
C CYS A 409 18.69 13.68 -3.50
N TRP A 410 18.36 13.89 -2.23
CA TRP A 410 17.26 14.78 -1.85
C TRP A 410 17.54 16.23 -2.25
N SER A 411 18.80 16.66 -2.17
CA SER A 411 19.21 18.02 -2.57
C SER A 411 19.13 18.29 -4.07
N LYS A 412 19.09 17.25 -4.92
CA LYS A 412 18.84 17.40 -6.38
C LYS A 412 17.39 17.80 -6.68
N VAL A 413 16.48 17.51 -5.77
CA VAL A 413 15.04 17.56 -6.01
C VAL A 413 14.56 18.99 -5.89
N LEU A 414 14.11 19.56 -7.01
CA LEU A 414 13.52 20.90 -7.03
C LEU A 414 12.01 20.77 -6.80
N LEU A 415 11.54 21.25 -5.64
CA LEU A 415 10.11 21.31 -5.31
C LEU A 415 9.39 22.49 -5.95
N ASN A 416 10.09 23.34 -6.71
CA ASN A 416 9.52 24.34 -7.64
C ASN A 416 8.46 25.30 -7.05
N TRP A 417 8.56 25.67 -5.77
CA TRP A 417 7.59 26.54 -5.07
C TRP A 417 7.17 27.76 -5.89
N SER A 418 8.11 28.64 -6.28
CA SER A 418 7.80 29.86 -7.05
C SER A 418 7.19 29.54 -8.41
N ALA A 419 7.66 28.48 -9.07
CA ALA A 419 7.16 28.09 -10.38
C ALA A 419 5.72 27.56 -10.32
N TRP A 420 5.31 26.86 -9.24
CA TRP A 420 3.91 26.46 -9.07
C TRP A 420 2.98 27.67 -8.99
N LYS A 421 3.41 28.72 -8.29
CA LYS A 421 2.68 29.98 -8.22
C LYS A 421 2.68 30.75 -9.55
N GLU A 422 3.83 30.92 -10.17
CA GLU A 422 3.97 31.65 -11.45
C GLU A 422 3.17 31.01 -12.60
N ASN A 423 3.08 29.68 -12.59
CA ASN A 423 2.28 28.91 -13.56
C ASN A 423 0.78 28.84 -13.19
N GLY A 424 0.37 29.43 -12.07
CA GLY A 424 -1.04 29.48 -11.65
C GLY A 424 -1.58 28.18 -11.07
N HIS A 425 -0.73 27.26 -10.61
CA HIS A 425 -1.17 26.02 -9.97
C HIS A 425 -1.68 26.22 -8.54
N THR A 426 -1.18 27.23 -7.84
CA THR A 426 -1.52 27.51 -6.43
C THR A 426 -1.14 28.93 -6.04
N GLU A 427 -1.82 29.49 -5.05
CA GLU A 427 -1.39 30.74 -4.40
C GLU A 427 -0.56 30.49 -3.13
N HIS A 428 -0.33 29.22 -2.78
CA HIS A 428 0.24 28.79 -1.52
C HIS A 428 -0.45 29.42 -0.30
N ARG A 429 -1.79 29.37 -0.32
CA ARG A 429 -2.63 29.90 0.77
C ARG A 429 -2.18 29.33 2.12
N ASN A 430 -2.00 30.22 3.10
CA ASN A 430 -1.88 29.84 4.50
C ASN A 430 -3.22 29.30 5.01
N TRP A 431 -3.30 27.98 5.16
CA TRP A 431 -4.50 27.27 5.58
C TRP A 431 -4.61 27.07 7.09
N TRP A 432 -3.52 27.29 7.84
CA TRP A 432 -3.46 27.07 9.29
C TRP A 432 -4.57 27.77 10.09
N PRO A 433 -4.90 29.05 9.84
CA PRO A 433 -5.87 29.75 10.67
C PRO A 433 -7.27 29.10 10.63
N ASP A 434 -7.69 28.52 9.51
CA ASP A 434 -9.00 27.87 9.41
C ASP A 434 -9.02 26.53 10.15
N CYS A 435 -7.97 25.72 9.97
CA CYS A 435 -7.75 24.47 10.70
C CYS A 435 -7.77 24.69 12.23
N TYR A 436 -7.00 25.67 12.72
CA TYR A 436 -6.93 25.95 14.16
C TYR A 436 -8.27 26.46 14.72
N ARG A 437 -9.01 27.28 13.97
CA ARG A 437 -10.35 27.75 14.40
C ARG A 437 -11.34 26.62 14.52
N ASP A 438 -11.34 25.66 13.60
CA ASP A 438 -12.22 24.49 13.69
C ASP A 438 -11.90 23.64 14.92
N ALA A 439 -10.62 23.34 15.13
CA ALA A 439 -10.20 22.61 16.33
C ALA A 439 -10.58 23.35 17.62
N CYS A 440 -10.40 24.68 17.68
CA CYS A 440 -10.79 25.49 18.84
C CYS A 440 -12.29 25.44 19.14
N LYS A 441 -13.15 25.41 18.11
CA LYS A 441 -14.60 25.22 18.29
C LYS A 441 -14.90 23.89 18.98
N THR A 442 -14.28 22.81 18.53
CA THR A 442 -14.42 21.47 19.13
C THR A 442 -13.89 21.44 20.57
N TRP A 443 -12.75 22.09 20.81
CA TRP A 443 -12.15 22.20 22.13
C TRP A 443 -12.87 23.17 23.07
N LYS A 444 -13.81 23.97 22.56
CA LYS A 444 -14.56 25.01 23.30
C LYS A 444 -13.64 26.04 23.95
N VAL A 445 -12.64 26.49 23.18
CA VAL A 445 -11.70 27.54 23.59
C VAL A 445 -11.69 28.66 22.55
N GLU A 446 -11.41 29.89 22.99
CA GLU A 446 -11.15 30.99 22.06
C GLU A 446 -9.79 30.81 21.39
N PRO A 447 -9.68 30.98 20.06
CA PRO A 447 -8.40 30.92 19.36
C PRO A 447 -7.41 31.98 19.88
N ASP A 448 -6.19 31.57 20.20
CA ASP A 448 -5.10 32.51 20.52
C ASP A 448 -4.62 33.22 19.25
N GLU A 449 -4.70 34.55 19.23
CA GLU A 449 -4.28 35.41 18.12
C GLU A 449 -2.79 35.23 17.73
N LYS A 450 -1.91 34.91 18.70
CA LYS A 450 -0.50 34.65 18.40
C LYS A 450 -0.32 33.35 17.63
N VAL A 451 -1.11 32.33 17.98
CA VAL A 451 -1.09 31.04 17.29
C VAL A 451 -1.71 31.15 15.91
N LEU A 452 -2.79 31.93 15.78
CA LEU A 452 -3.43 32.22 14.50
C LEU A 452 -2.52 32.97 13.51
N ALA A 453 -1.59 33.77 14.03
CA ALA A 453 -0.68 34.57 13.22
C ALA A 453 0.44 33.75 12.54
N PHE A 454 0.55 32.45 12.81
CA PHE A 454 1.55 31.60 12.17
C PHE A 454 1.41 31.61 10.64
N SER A 455 2.51 31.84 9.93
CA SER A 455 2.53 31.99 8.47
C SER A 455 3.83 31.53 7.81
N GLU A 456 4.64 30.72 8.48
CA GLU A 456 5.87 30.18 7.90
C GLU A 456 5.52 29.16 6.81
N THR A 457 6.26 29.17 5.69
CA THR A 457 6.00 28.36 4.49
C THR A 457 7.19 27.45 4.17
N TYR A 458 7.02 26.52 3.22
CA TYR A 458 8.15 25.72 2.71
C TYR A 458 8.98 26.44 1.63
N GLU A 459 8.77 27.74 1.40
CA GLU A 459 9.52 28.49 0.38
C GLU A 459 11.02 28.53 0.69
N GLN A 460 11.37 28.68 1.98
CA GLN A 460 12.75 28.90 2.41
C GLN A 460 13.30 27.77 3.28
N VAL A 461 12.43 26.99 3.93
CA VAL A 461 12.81 25.96 4.91
C VAL A 461 12.21 24.62 4.51
N ARG A 462 13.05 23.58 4.39
CA ARG A 462 12.61 22.20 4.11
C ARG A 462 11.99 21.53 5.33
N ALA A 463 11.33 20.40 5.11
CA ALA A 463 10.75 19.57 6.16
C ALA A 463 11.80 19.00 7.16
N ASP A 464 13.08 18.92 6.77
CA ASP A 464 14.19 18.58 7.67
C ASP A 464 14.81 19.81 8.38
N LEU A 465 14.11 20.96 8.35
CA LEU A 465 14.51 22.24 8.95
C LEU A 465 15.82 22.84 8.41
N LYS A 466 16.30 22.38 7.24
CA LYS A 466 17.42 23.00 6.53
C LYS A 466 16.95 24.18 5.68
N ASP A 467 17.72 25.27 5.69
CA ASP A 467 17.51 26.42 4.81
C ASP A 467 17.82 26.07 3.35
N LEU A 468 16.90 26.41 2.44
CA LEU A 468 17.06 26.24 0.99
C LEU A 468 18.08 27.23 0.39
N SER A 469 18.35 28.35 1.05
CA SER A 469 19.29 29.39 0.60
C SER A 469 20.76 28.96 0.60
N ALA A 470 21.09 27.76 1.09
CA ALA A 470 22.44 27.20 1.10
C ALA A 470 22.73 26.22 -0.05
N SER A 471 21.78 26.02 -0.98
CA SER A 471 21.87 24.98 -2.03
C SER A 471 21.74 25.51 -3.47
N GLY A 472 22.06 26.80 -3.68
CA GLY A 472 22.09 27.45 -5.01
C GLY A 472 23.51 27.62 -5.54
#